data_AF-A0A0U2L4D6-F1
#
_entry.id   AF-A0A0U2L4D6-F1
#
_cell.length_a   1.000
_cell.length_b   1.000
_cell.length_c   1.000
_cell.angle_alpha   90.00
_cell.angle_beta   90.00
_cell.angle_gamma   90.00
#
_symmetry.space_group_name_H-M   'P 1'
#
loop_
_entity.id
_entity.type
_entity.pdbx_description
1 polymer ?
#
loop_
_entity_poly.entity_id
_entity_poly.type
_entity_poly.pdbx_seq_one_letter_code
_entity_poly.pdbx_strand_id
1 'polypeptide(L)'
;MLEAYLPFIGLIIFGNIENLILASQGVVQGVDVKILSILSIIAVIIWLVIGTVATEFAIQYANYITFIGGLAIVILGIQAIYEAVKNIRAKKIERV
;
A
#
# COMPACT_ATOMS: atom_id res chain seq x y z
N MET A 1 -26.91 -8.63 -6.59
CA MET A 1 -25.83 -9.63 -6.37
C MET A 1 -24.43 -9.02 -6.54
N LEU A 2 -24.13 -8.26 -7.62
CA LEU A 2 -22.81 -7.67 -7.83
C LEU A 2 -22.47 -6.51 -6.85
N GLU A 3 -23.49 -5.75 -6.42
CA GLU A 3 -23.35 -4.63 -5.48
C GLU A 3 -22.79 -5.04 -4.10
N ALA A 4 -23.05 -6.29 -3.66
CA ALA A 4 -22.50 -6.82 -2.41
C ALA A 4 -20.98 -7.06 -2.48
N TYR A 5 -20.42 -7.22 -3.69
CA TYR A 5 -18.99 -7.46 -3.91
C TYR A 5 -18.23 -6.18 -4.28
N LEU A 6 -18.92 -5.07 -4.54
CA LEU A 6 -18.31 -3.78 -4.85
C LEU A 6 -17.34 -3.29 -3.75
N PRO A 7 -17.69 -3.39 -2.45
CA PRO A 7 -16.76 -3.06 -1.36
C PRO A 7 -15.53 -3.97 -1.34
N PHE A 8 -15.69 -5.24 -1.72
CA PHE A 8 -14.58 -6.19 -1.82
C PHE A 8 -13.65 -5.88 -3.00
N ILE A 9 -14.18 -5.42 -4.14
CA ILE A 9 -13.36 -4.89 -5.24
C ILE A 9 -12.59 -3.66 -4.78
N GLY A 10 -13.25 -2.76 -4.04
CA GLY A 10 -12.60 -1.62 -3.41
C GLY A 10 -11.50 -2.03 -2.43
N LEU A 11 -11.74 -3.01 -1.57
CA LEU A 11 -10.75 -3.55 -0.64
C LEU A 11 -9.59 -4.26 -1.35
N ILE A 12 -9.86 -4.97 -2.45
CA ILE A 12 -8.85 -5.64 -3.26
C ILE A 12 -7.99 -4.63 -4.04
N ILE A 13 -8.56 -3.51 -4.49
CA ILE A 13 -7.83 -2.47 -5.24
C ILE A 13 -7.13 -1.50 -4.28
N PHE A 14 -7.84 -0.92 -3.31
CA PHE A 14 -7.31 0.08 -2.38
C PHE A 14 -6.56 -0.54 -1.19
N GLY A 15 -6.99 -1.70 -0.70
CA GLY A 15 -6.30 -2.42 0.38
C GLY A 15 -5.00 -3.11 -0.04
N ASN A 16 -4.70 -3.17 -1.34
CA ASN A 16 -3.45 -3.74 -1.89
C ASN A 16 -2.55 -2.70 -2.56
N ILE A 17 -2.77 -1.40 -2.33
CA ILE A 17 -1.93 -0.34 -2.92
C ILE A 17 -0.45 -0.55 -2.55
N GLU A 18 -0.14 -0.97 -1.33
CA GLU A 18 1.24 -1.27 -0.91
C GLU A 18 1.84 -2.45 -1.67
N ASN A 19 1.09 -3.54 -1.92
CA ASN A 19 1.58 -4.65 -2.73
C ASN A 19 1.82 -4.26 -4.20
N LEU A 20 1.00 -3.35 -4.74
CA LEU A 20 1.19 -2.81 -6.09
C LEU A 20 2.40 -1.88 -6.18
N ILE A 21 2.65 -1.06 -5.16
CA ILE A 21 3.85 -0.21 -5.07
C ILE A 21 5.11 -1.08 -4.95
N LEU A 22 5.10 -2.09 -4.08
CA LEU A 22 6.22 -3.03 -3.92
C LEU A 22 6.47 -3.85 -5.19
N ALA A 23 5.42 -4.29 -5.89
CA ALA A 23 5.56 -4.95 -7.18
C ALA A 23 6.17 -4.02 -8.24
N SER A 24 5.74 -2.76 -8.30
CA SER A 24 6.31 -1.76 -9.21
C SER A 24 7.79 -1.48 -8.92
N GLN A 25 8.15 -1.33 -7.63
CA GLN A 25 9.55 -1.17 -7.21
C GLN A 25 10.40 -2.42 -7.47
N GLY A 26 9.85 -3.61 -7.22
CA GLY A 26 10.54 -4.89 -7.46
C GLY A 26 10.89 -5.10 -8.93
N VAL A 27 9.99 -4.71 -9.85
CA VAL A 27 10.29 -4.73 -11.30
C VAL A 27 11.40 -3.72 -11.65
N VAL A 28 11.37 -2.52 -11.07
CA VAL A 28 12.43 -1.50 -11.28
C VAL A 28 13.79 -1.97 -10.75
N GLN A 29 13.81 -2.80 -9.71
CA GLN A 29 15.03 -3.40 -9.15
C GLN A 29 15.49 -4.68 -9.89
N GLY A 30 14.79 -5.10 -10.94
CA GLY A 30 15.18 -6.25 -11.77
C GLY A 30 14.83 -7.61 -11.17
N VAL A 31 13.89 -7.68 -10.22
CA VAL A 31 13.40 -8.96 -9.67
C VAL A 31 12.60 -9.70 -10.73
N ASP A 32 12.77 -11.03 -10.81
CA ASP A 32 12.01 -11.87 -11.74
C ASP A 32 10.50 -11.71 -11.53
N VAL A 33 9.82 -11.28 -12.58
CA VAL A 33 8.38 -11.00 -12.60
C VAL A 33 7.56 -12.20 -12.14
N LYS A 34 7.97 -13.43 -12.46
CA LYS A 34 7.24 -14.65 -12.07
C LYS A 34 7.26 -14.84 -10.56
N ILE A 35 8.43 -14.68 -9.94
CA ILE A 35 8.59 -14.82 -8.48
C ILE A 35 7.84 -13.70 -7.77
N LEU A 36 7.99 -12.46 -8.26
CA LEU A 36 7.32 -11.28 -7.69
C LEU A 36 5.79 -11.41 -7.75
N SER A 37 5.26 -11.94 -8.86
CA SER A 37 3.82 -12.16 -9.02
C SER A 37 3.29 -13.20 -8.03
N ILE A 38 4.03 -14.30 -7.82
CA ILE A 38 3.64 -15.35 -6.86
C ILE A 38 3.67 -14.81 -5.43
N LEU A 39 4.73 -14.08 -5.05
CA LEU A 39 4.84 -13.48 -3.72
C LEU A 39 3.74 -12.46 -3.46
N SER A 40 3.37 -11.65 -4.46
CA SER A 40 2.27 -10.69 -4.35
C SER A 40 0.93 -11.37 -4.10
N ILE A 41 0.66 -12.48 -4.80
CA ILE A 41 -0.56 -13.28 -4.59
C ILE A 41 -0.59 -13.88 -3.17
N ILE A 42 0.53 -14.43 -2.70
CA ILE A 42 0.63 -14.99 -1.34
C ILE A 42 0.36 -13.89 -0.29
N ALA A 43 0.97 -12.73 -0.46
CA ALA A 43 0.78 -11.60 0.43
C ALA A 43 -0.68 -11.11 0.43
N VAL A 44 -1.35 -11.09 -0.72
CA VAL A 44 -2.80 -10.76 -0.82
C VAL A 44 -3.65 -11.78 -0.06
N ILE A 45 -3.36 -13.07 -0.19
CA ILE A 45 -4.11 -14.12 0.51
C ILE A 45 -3.94 -14.00 2.02
N ILE A 46 -2.70 -13.78 2.49
CA ILE A 46 -2.42 -13.58 3.92
C ILE A 46 -3.13 -12.34 4.43
N TRP A 47 -3.05 -11.23 3.70
CA TRP A 47 -3.73 -9.97 4.06
C TRP A 47 -5.24 -10.14 4.13
N LEU A 48 -5.84 -10.85 3.18
CA LEU A 48 -7.27 -11.12 3.18
C LEU A 48 -7.68 -11.90 4.43
N VAL A 49 -6.95 -12.96 4.79
CA VAL A 49 -7.24 -13.76 5.99
C VAL A 49 -7.11 -12.90 7.26
N ILE A 50 -6.01 -12.14 7.38
CA ILE A 50 -5.80 -11.25 8.53
C ILE A 50 -6.89 -10.20 8.60
N GLY A 51 -7.21 -9.52 7.49
CA GLY A 51 -8.25 -8.50 7.44
C GLY A 51 -9.62 -9.05 7.82
N THR A 52 -9.95 -10.27 7.40
CA THR A 52 -11.26 -10.87 7.71
C THR A 52 -11.36 -11.22 9.20
N VAL A 53 -10.33 -11.89 9.76
CA VAL A 53 -10.35 -12.34 11.16
C VAL A 53 -10.10 -11.18 12.14
N ALA A 54 -9.14 -10.31 11.84
CA ALA A 54 -8.78 -9.21 12.72
C ALA A 54 -9.86 -8.12 12.78
N THR A 55 -10.67 -7.94 11.72
CA THR A 55 -11.75 -6.95 11.74
C THR A 55 -12.78 -7.24 12.83
N GLU A 56 -13.08 -8.51 13.11
CA GLU A 56 -14.01 -8.88 14.19
C GLU A 56 -13.53 -8.41 15.57
N PHE A 57 -12.22 -8.45 15.81
CA PHE A 57 -11.61 -7.98 17.07
C PHE A 57 -11.31 -6.47 17.08
N ALA A 58 -11.05 -5.89 15.91
CA ALA A 58 -10.59 -4.51 15.74
C ALA A 58 -11.74 -3.50 15.62
N ILE A 59 -12.97 -3.94 15.37
CA ILE A 59 -14.13 -3.05 15.14
C ILE A 59 -14.42 -2.14 16.34
N GLN A 60 -14.15 -2.60 17.56
CA GLN A 60 -14.26 -1.82 18.79
C GLN A 60 -13.28 -0.63 18.86
N TYR A 61 -12.22 -0.65 18.06
CA TYR A 61 -11.22 0.41 17.95
C TYR A 61 -11.35 1.21 16.64
N ALA A 62 -12.46 1.07 15.90
CA ALA A 62 -12.63 1.68 14.58
C ALA A 62 -12.29 3.17 14.56
N ASN A 63 -12.74 3.96 15.54
CA ASN A 63 -12.44 5.39 15.64
C ASN A 63 -10.93 5.67 15.77
N TYR A 64 -10.22 4.88 16.57
CA TYR A 64 -8.77 5.00 16.74
C TYR A 64 -8.03 4.58 15.47
N ILE A 65 -8.46 3.51 14.81
CA ILE A 65 -7.87 3.02 13.56
C ILE A 65 -8.06 4.06 12.44
N THR A 66 -9.26 4.63 12.31
CA THR A 66 -9.53 5.68 11.31
C THR A 66 -8.66 6.91 11.56
N PHE A 67 -8.51 7.33 12.82
CA PHE A 67 -7.68 8.48 13.15
C PHE A 67 -6.19 8.22 12.91
N ILE A 68 -5.65 7.13 13.46
CA ILE A 68 -4.22 6.77 13.32
C ILE A 68 -3.87 6.43 11.88
N GLY A 69 -4.73 5.68 11.18
CA GLY A 69 -4.55 5.35 9.77
C GLY A 69 -4.57 6.61 8.88
N GLY A 70 -5.54 7.51 9.11
CA GLY A 70 -5.58 8.79 8.40
C GLY A 70 -4.35 9.66 8.67
N LEU A 71 -3.91 9.74 9.93
CA LEU A 71 -2.71 10.46 10.32
C LEU A 71 -1.45 9.87 9.67
N ALA A 72 -1.32 8.54 9.63
CA ALA A 72 -0.20 7.85 9.01
C ALA A 72 -0.10 8.16 7.50
N ILE A 73 -1.23 8.11 6.78
CA ILE A 73 -1.28 8.46 5.35
C ILE A 73 -0.82 9.90 5.12
N VAL A 74 -1.25 10.85 5.95
CA VAL A 74 -0.84 12.25 5.84
C VAL A 74 0.66 12.41 6.06
N ILE A 75 1.22 11.78 7.11
CA ILE A 75 2.65 11.85 7.42
C ILE A 75 3.49 11.23 6.30
N LEU A 76 3.12 10.04 5.82
CA LEU A 76 3.80 9.36 4.71
C LEU A 76 3.72 10.17 3.42
N GLY A 77 2.58 10.80 3.13
CA GLY A 77 2.42 11.71 2.00
C GLY A 77 3.37 12.91 2.06
N ILE A 78 3.50 13.53 3.24
CA ILE A 78 4.44 14.64 3.46
C ILE A 78 5.89 14.16 3.29
N GLN A 79 6.24 13.00 3.84
CA GLN A 79 7.58 12.41 3.67
C GLN A 79 7.91 12.15 2.19
N ALA A 80 6.98 11.58 1.43
CA ALA A 80 7.14 11.34 0.00
C ALA A 80 7.38 12.63 -0.80
N ILE A 81 6.64 13.71 -0.47
CA ILE A 81 6.85 15.03 -1.09
C ILE A 81 8.24 15.57 -0.75
N TYR A 82 8.64 15.49 0.53
CA TYR A 82 9.94 15.97 0.98
C TYR A 82 11.09 15.24 0.27
N GLU A 83 11.03 13.91 0.20
CA GLU A 83 12.03 13.09 -0.51
C GLU A 83 12.08 13.41 -2.01
N ALA A 84 10.92 13.56 -2.66
CA ALA A 84 10.85 13.95 -4.06
C ALA A 84 11.51 15.31 -4.31
N VAL A 85 11.22 16.32 -3.48
CA VAL A 85 11.82 17.66 -3.59
C VAL A 85 13.32 17.63 -3.33
N LYS A 86 13.78 16.86 -2.33
CA LYS A 86 15.21 16.67 -2.04
C LYS A 86 15.93 16.05 -3.23
N ASN A 87 15.36 15.00 -3.83
CA ASN A 87 15.93 14.34 -5.01
C ASN A 87 16.01 15.28 -6.22
N ILE A 88 14.97 16.08 -6.47
CA ILE A 88 14.97 17.08 -7.55
C ILE A 88 16.09 18.12 -7.34
N ARG A 89 16.28 18.61 -6.11
CA ARG A 89 17.34 19.58 -5.80
C ARG A 89 18.73 18.99 -5.95
N ALA A 90 18.96 17.77 -5.49
CA ALA A 90 20.26 17.09 -5.62
C ALA A 90 20.66 16.91 -7.10
N LYS A 91 19.73 16.43 -7.94
CA LYS A 91 19.95 16.22 -9.38
C LYS A 91 20.23 17.51 -10.17
N LYS A 92 19.78 18.67 -9.65
CA LYS A 92 20.04 19.98 -10.27
C LYS A 92 21.48 20.46 -10.01
N ILE A 93 22.09 20.07 -8.89
CA ILE A 93 23.45 20.47 -8.51
C ILE A 93 24.50 19.66 -9.29
N GLU A 94 24.28 18.38 -9.54
CA GLU A 94 25.21 17.54 -10.35
C GLU A 94 25.25 17.91 -11.84
N ARG A 95 24.31 18.72 -12.32
CA ARG A 95 24.21 19.13 -13.73
C ARG A 95 24.79 20.52 -14.02
N VAL A 96 25.32 21.21 -13.02
CA VAL A 96 25.99 22.52 -13.12
C VAL A 96 27.47 22.34 -12.85
#